data_AF-A0ABC8VLZ5-F1
#
_entry.id   AF-A0ABC8VLZ5-F1
#
_cell.length_a   1.000
_cell.length_b   1.000
_cell.length_c   1.000
_cell.angle_alpha   90.00
_cell.angle_beta   90.00
_cell.angle_gamma   90.00
#
_symmetry.space_group_name_H-M   'P 1'
#
loop_
_entity.id
_entity.type
_entity.pdbx_description
1 polymer ?
#
loop_
_entity_poly.entity_id
_entity_poly.type
_entity_poly.pdbx_seq_one_letter_code
_entity_poly.pdbx_strand_id
1 'polypeptide(L)'
;MPSSAAQRQHPRAAESISRKKKCSSDLVWFIHLPMRQAAVALGTSSATIKRICRRNGVQRWPARKIGALDRRIAKLEKNMSMKRRRAQRIKTMDEWKKLTRQRMDIYCDFMSSL
;
A
#
# COMPACT_ATOMS: atom_id res chain seq x y z
N MET A 1 -30.99 -49.10 18.68
CA MET A 1 -30.23 -47.90 19.12
C MET A 1 -29.17 -47.56 18.08
N PRO A 2 -29.40 -46.61 17.15
CA PRO A 2 -28.33 -46.06 16.31
C PRO A 2 -28.06 -44.58 16.67
N SER A 3 -26.89 -44.28 17.24
CA SER A 3 -26.46 -42.89 17.45
C SER A 3 -25.59 -42.46 16.27
N SER A 4 -26.20 -41.62 15.43
CA SER A 4 -25.75 -41.20 14.11
C SER A 4 -24.64 -40.15 14.16
N ALA A 5 -23.62 -40.33 13.32
CA ALA A 5 -22.59 -39.34 13.02
C ALA A 5 -23.22 -38.08 12.40
N ALA A 6 -22.93 -36.91 12.98
CA ALA A 6 -23.37 -35.64 12.43
C ALA A 6 -22.18 -34.68 12.27
N GLN A 7 -21.56 -34.74 11.09
CA GLN A 7 -20.83 -33.63 10.49
C GLN A 7 -21.62 -32.33 10.65
N ARG A 8 -21.01 -31.31 11.25
CA ARG A 8 -21.50 -29.92 11.11
C ARG A 8 -20.55 -29.14 10.21
N GLN A 9 -20.90 -29.20 8.93
CA GLN A 9 -20.51 -28.22 7.92
C GLN A 9 -21.16 -26.88 8.31
N HIS A 10 -20.38 -25.83 8.51
CA HIS A 10 -20.92 -24.48 8.55
C HIS A 10 -21.00 -23.93 7.12
N PRO A 11 -22.19 -23.47 6.67
CA PRO A 11 -22.41 -23.03 5.30
C PRO A 11 -21.75 -21.67 5.02
N ARG A 12 -21.20 -21.53 3.82
CA ARG A 12 -20.80 -20.26 3.19
C ARG A 12 -22.05 -19.38 3.03
N ALA A 13 -22.25 -18.43 3.94
CA ALA A 13 -23.20 -17.35 3.72
C ALA A 13 -22.69 -16.45 2.59
N ALA A 14 -23.39 -16.53 1.46
CA ALA A 14 -23.29 -15.59 0.37
C ALA A 14 -23.91 -14.25 0.79
N GLU A 15 -23.07 -13.25 1.08
CA GLU A 15 -23.53 -11.86 1.19
C GLU A 15 -23.36 -11.16 -0.16
N SER A 16 -24.50 -10.99 -0.84
CA SER A 16 -24.68 -10.26 -2.09
C SER A 16 -24.79 -8.76 -1.82
N ILE A 17 -23.76 -8.14 -1.25
CA ILE A 17 -23.66 -6.67 -1.22
C ILE A 17 -23.28 -6.24 -2.63
N SER A 18 -24.15 -5.46 -3.28
CA SER A 18 -23.95 -4.84 -4.60
C SER A 18 -22.49 -4.41 -4.77
N ARG A 19 -21.70 -5.26 -5.45
CA ARG A 19 -20.26 -5.07 -5.60
C ARG A 19 -20.08 -4.01 -6.67
N LYS A 20 -20.21 -2.73 -6.29
CA LYS A 20 -19.55 -1.65 -7.03
C LYS A 20 -18.11 -2.10 -7.26
N LYS A 21 -17.76 -2.39 -8.50
CA LYS A 21 -16.38 -2.63 -8.92
C LYS A 21 -15.64 -1.32 -8.65
N LYS A 22 -15.13 -1.13 -7.44
CA LYS A 22 -14.20 -0.05 -7.14
C LYS A 22 -12.95 -0.31 -7.95
N CYS A 23 -12.58 0.68 -8.74
CA CYS A 23 -11.59 0.55 -9.78
C CYS A 23 -10.22 0.29 -9.15
N SER A 24 -9.45 -0.61 -9.78
CA SER A 24 -8.07 -0.93 -9.44
C SER A 24 -7.22 0.36 -9.26
N SER A 25 -7.49 1.37 -10.08
CA SER A 25 -6.87 2.69 -10.07
C SER A 25 -7.01 3.47 -8.76
N ASP A 26 -8.09 3.30 -8.00
CA ASP A 26 -8.33 4.08 -6.78
C ASP A 26 -7.35 3.69 -5.66
N LEU A 27 -6.84 2.46 -5.69
CA LEU A 27 -5.89 1.95 -4.69
C LEU A 27 -4.57 2.71 -4.71
N VAL A 28 -4.16 3.21 -5.89
CA VAL A 28 -2.89 3.91 -6.11
C VAL A 28 -2.77 5.14 -5.23
N TRP A 29 -3.87 5.88 -5.05
CA TRP A 29 -3.88 7.08 -4.22
C TRP A 29 -3.62 6.79 -2.75
N PHE A 30 -3.88 5.57 -2.27
CA PHE A 30 -3.77 5.21 -0.84
C PHE A 30 -2.58 4.31 -0.51
N ILE A 31 -1.66 4.05 -1.46
CA ILE A 31 -0.53 3.15 -1.20
C ILE A 31 0.49 3.70 -0.21
N HIS A 32 0.51 5.02 -0.01
CA HIS A 32 1.29 5.66 1.04
C HIS A 32 0.79 5.30 2.45
N LEU A 33 -0.46 4.85 2.57
CA LEU A 33 -1.06 4.48 3.84
C LEU A 33 -0.90 2.98 4.14
N PRO A 34 -0.86 2.61 5.44
CA PRO A 34 -1.02 1.23 5.86
C PRO A 34 -2.30 0.63 5.27
N MET A 35 -2.25 -0.64 4.87
CA MET A 35 -3.38 -1.33 4.24
C MET A 35 -4.71 -1.20 5.01
N ARG A 36 -4.66 -1.17 6.36
CA ARG A 36 -5.85 -0.96 7.20
C ARG A 36 -6.45 0.43 7.01
N GLN A 37 -5.61 1.47 6.97
CA GLN A 37 -6.04 2.85 6.73
C GLN A 37 -6.49 3.06 5.29
N ALA A 38 -5.78 2.48 4.31
CA ALA A 38 -6.20 2.49 2.91
C ALA A 38 -7.58 1.83 2.74
N ALA A 39 -7.84 0.71 3.44
CA ALA A 39 -9.15 0.04 3.43
C ALA A 39 -10.26 0.96 3.95
N VAL A 40 -10.03 1.64 5.08
CA VAL A 40 -10.98 2.60 5.65
C VAL A 40 -11.21 3.77 4.68
N ALA A 41 -10.15 4.35 4.13
CA ALA A 41 -10.24 5.48 3.21
C ALA A 41 -10.98 5.13 1.90
N LEU A 42 -10.84 3.90 1.42
CA LEU A 42 -11.54 3.38 0.24
C LEU A 42 -12.96 2.89 0.53
N GLY A 43 -13.36 2.81 1.81
CA GLY A 43 -14.59 2.15 2.24
C GLY A 43 -14.65 0.70 1.78
N THR A 44 -13.54 -0.03 1.92
CA THR A 44 -13.43 -1.47 1.59
C THR A 44 -12.83 -2.25 2.77
N SER A 45 -12.92 -3.57 2.74
CA SER A 45 -12.21 -4.41 3.71
C SER A 45 -10.78 -4.70 3.23
N SER A 46 -9.86 -4.90 4.19
CA SER A 46 -8.50 -5.35 3.90
C SER A 46 -8.47 -6.69 3.12
N ALA A 47 -9.51 -7.52 3.28
CA ALA A 47 -9.70 -8.73 2.49
C ALA A 47 -9.98 -8.44 1.00
N THR A 48 -10.74 -7.39 0.69
CA THR A 48 -10.98 -6.95 -0.69
C THR A 48 -9.71 -6.40 -1.32
N ILE A 49 -8.94 -5.56 -0.61
CA ILE A 49 -7.63 -5.08 -1.08
C ILE A 49 -6.70 -6.26 -1.37
N LYS A 50 -6.55 -7.20 -0.42
CA LYS A 50 -5.75 -8.42 -0.62
C LYS A 50 -6.23 -9.25 -1.82
N ARG A 51 -7.54 -9.32 -2.07
CA ARG A 51 -8.11 -10.06 -3.21
C ARG A 51 -7.83 -9.37 -4.55
N ILE A 52 -7.76 -8.04 -4.58
CA ILE A 52 -7.38 -7.28 -5.78
C ILE A 52 -5.88 -7.46 -6.02
N CYS A 53 -5.04 -7.19 -5.02
CA CYS A 53 -3.60 -7.36 -5.11
C CYS A 53 -3.19 -8.77 -5.55
N ARG A 54 -3.78 -9.84 -4.96
CA ARG A 54 -3.49 -11.22 -5.36
C ARG A 54 -3.90 -11.54 -6.79
N ARG A 55 -5.02 -10.98 -7.29
CA ARG A 55 -5.47 -11.20 -8.67
C ARG A 55 -4.49 -10.60 -9.69
N ASN A 56 -3.81 -9.53 -9.31
CA ASN A 56 -2.88 -8.83 -10.17
C ASN A 56 -1.40 -9.18 -9.86
N GLY A 57 -1.14 -10.23 -9.09
CA GLY A 57 0.22 -10.71 -8.79
C GLY A 57 0.96 -9.92 -7.70
N VAL A 58 0.35 -8.89 -7.10
CA VAL A 58 0.95 -8.13 -5.98
C VAL A 58 0.78 -8.91 -4.68
N GLN A 59 1.84 -9.58 -4.25
CA GLN A 59 1.82 -10.34 -2.99
C GLN A 59 1.99 -9.46 -1.75
N ARG A 60 2.63 -8.29 -1.87
CA ARG A 60 3.01 -7.45 -0.72
C ARG A 60 2.65 -5.99 -0.95
N TRP A 61 1.86 -5.43 -0.03
CA TRP A 61 1.49 -4.02 -0.05
C TRP A 61 2.72 -3.11 0.15
N PRO A 62 2.99 -2.14 -0.74
CA PRO A 62 4.24 -1.38 -0.76
C PRO A 62 4.39 -0.31 0.34
N ALA A 63 3.35 -0.06 1.16
CA ALA A 63 3.40 0.99 2.20
C ALA A 63 4.60 0.90 3.14
N ARG A 64 5.12 -0.30 3.41
CA ARG A 64 6.31 -0.45 4.26
C ARG A 64 7.56 0.13 3.62
N LYS A 65 7.72 -0.03 2.29
CA LYS A 65 8.85 0.56 1.53
C LYS A 65 8.67 2.07 1.43
N ILE A 66 7.47 2.54 1.10
CA ILE A 66 7.16 3.98 1.00
C ILE A 66 7.40 4.67 2.34
N GLY A 67 6.89 4.15 3.45
CA GLY A 67 7.13 4.73 4.77
C GLY A 67 8.60 4.74 5.20
N ALA A 68 9.43 3.81 4.70
CA ALA A 68 10.87 3.85 4.92
C ALA A 68 11.55 4.98 4.14
N LEU A 69 11.12 5.22 2.90
CA LEU A 69 11.57 6.33 2.08
C LEU A 69 11.10 7.67 2.66
N ASP A 70 9.85 7.78 3.09
CA ASP A 70 9.32 9.02 3.71
C ASP A 70 10.09 9.39 4.98
N ARG A 71 10.44 8.41 5.82
CA ARG A 71 11.32 8.67 6.99
C ARG A 71 12.71 9.18 6.57
N ARG A 72 13.28 8.63 5.50
CA ARG A 72 14.58 9.09 4.97
C ARG A 72 14.47 10.51 4.41
N ILE A 73 13.42 10.79 3.64
CA ILE A 73 13.12 12.10 3.07
C ILE A 73 12.97 13.13 4.21
N ALA A 74 12.15 12.85 5.22
CA ALA A 74 11.94 13.75 6.36
C ALA A 74 13.24 14.03 7.14
N LYS A 75 14.09 13.01 7.34
CA LYS A 75 15.42 13.20 7.95
C LYS A 75 16.33 14.07 7.08
N LEU A 76 16.28 13.86 5.77
CA LEU A 76 17.08 14.59 4.80
C LEU A 76 16.66 16.07 4.72
N GLU A 77 15.36 16.35 4.76
CA GLU A 77 14.78 17.70 4.79
C GLU A 77 15.19 18.46 6.06
N LYS A 78 15.10 17.82 7.23
CA LYS A 78 15.62 18.39 8.49
C LYS A 78 17.12 18.69 8.41
N ASN A 79 17.90 17.83 7.78
CA ASN A 79 19.33 18.06 7.58
C ASN A 79 19.62 19.15 6.54
N MET A 80 18.69 19.44 5.61
CA MET A 80 18.87 20.45 4.57
C MET A 80 18.85 21.86 5.17
N SER A 81 17.96 22.15 6.13
CA SER A 81 17.87 23.46 6.78
C SER A 81 19.14 23.81 7.57
N MET A 82 19.87 22.82 8.05
CA MET A 82 21.09 22.99 8.85
C MET A 82 22.35 23.23 7.99
N LYS A 83 22.29 23.02 6.67
CA LYS A 83 23.48 23.04 5.79
C LYS A 83 23.78 24.43 5.22
N ARG A 84 24.90 25.02 5.67
CA ARG A 84 25.35 26.37 5.27
C ARG A 84 26.00 26.43 3.87
N ARG A 85 26.75 25.39 3.46
CA ARG A 85 27.48 25.42 2.17
C ARG A 85 26.58 25.07 0.98
N ARG A 86 26.69 25.82 -0.12
CA ARG A 86 25.94 25.57 -1.38
C ARG A 86 26.14 24.15 -1.90
N ALA A 87 27.38 23.67 -1.94
CA ALA A 87 27.69 22.29 -2.35
C ALA A 87 27.01 21.22 -1.47
N GLN A 88 26.85 21.47 -0.17
CA GLN A 88 26.15 20.55 0.73
C GLN A 88 24.64 20.54 0.47
N ARG A 89 24.04 21.70 0.17
CA ARG A 89 22.63 21.78 -0.22
C ARG A 89 22.37 21.06 -1.55
N ILE A 90 23.23 21.25 -2.55
CA ILE A 90 23.16 20.56 -3.85
C ILE A 90 23.20 19.03 -3.64
N LYS A 91 24.19 18.51 -2.90
CA LYS A 91 24.26 17.07 -2.59
C LYS A 91 23.02 16.54 -1.87
N THR A 92 22.45 17.35 -0.97
CA THR A 92 21.23 16.98 -0.24
C THR A 92 20.01 16.98 -1.15
N MET A 93 19.93 17.93 -2.08
CA MET A 93 18.89 17.99 -3.11
C MET A 93 18.94 16.78 -4.04
N ASP A 94 20.13 16.38 -4.48
CA ASP A 94 20.27 15.21 -5.36
C ASP A 94 19.85 13.92 -4.67
N GLU A 95 20.22 13.74 -3.39
CA GLU A 95 19.74 12.61 -2.60
C GLU A 95 18.21 12.67 -2.41
N TRP A 96 17.63 13.85 -2.19
CA TRP A 96 16.18 14.03 -2.07
C TRP A 96 15.49 13.60 -3.37
N LYS A 97 15.98 14.08 -4.52
CA LYS A 97 15.46 13.70 -5.84
C LYS A 97 15.55 12.19 -6.07
N LYS A 98 16.66 11.56 -5.66
CA LYS A 98 16.85 10.11 -5.76
C LYS A 98 15.84 9.34 -4.93
N LEU A 99 15.60 9.74 -3.68
CA LEU A 99 14.59 9.12 -2.82
C LEU A 99 13.18 9.32 -3.35
N THR A 100 12.85 10.50 -3.88
CA THR A 100 11.56 10.78 -4.53
C THR A 100 11.37 9.93 -5.77
N ARG A 101 12.43 9.72 -6.57
CA ARG A 101 12.38 8.81 -7.72
C ARG A 101 12.16 7.36 -7.29
N GLN A 102 12.92 6.87 -6.31
CA GLN A 102 12.71 5.51 -5.76
C GLN A 102 11.29 5.33 -5.20
N ARG A 103 10.74 6.38 -4.58
CA ARG A 103 9.35 6.38 -4.15
C ARG A 103 8.47 6.19 -5.37
N MET A 104 8.61 7.01 -6.40
CA MET A 104 7.81 6.90 -7.63
C MET A 104 7.96 5.55 -8.32
N ASP A 105 9.16 4.97 -8.37
CA ASP A 105 9.39 3.63 -8.95
C ASP A 105 8.53 2.57 -8.26
N ILE A 106 8.36 2.67 -6.92
CA ILE A 106 7.44 1.78 -6.18
C ILE A 106 5.97 2.00 -6.58
N TYR A 107 5.56 3.25 -6.87
CA TYR A 107 4.22 3.52 -7.39
C TYR A 107 4.06 2.91 -8.78
N CYS A 108 5.03 3.11 -9.67
CA CYS A 108 5.03 2.54 -11.02
C CYS A 108 4.99 1.01 -10.99
N ASP A 109 5.87 0.36 -10.23
CA ASP A 109 5.89 -1.11 -10.07
C ASP A 109 4.53 -1.64 -9.59
N PHE A 110 3.92 -0.94 -8.62
CA PHE A 110 2.62 -1.31 -8.08
C PHE A 110 1.49 -1.09 -9.10
N MET A 111 1.53 0.02 -9.86
CA MET A 111 0.56 0.34 -10.91
C MET A 111 0.67 -0.60 -12.13
N SER A 112 1.88 -0.97 -12.54
CA SER A 112 2.11 -1.96 -13.61
C SER A 112 1.64 -3.36 -13.21
N SER A 113 1.47 -3.60 -11.91
CA SER A 113 1.00 -4.86 -11.34
C SER A 113 -0.47 -4.81 -10.90
N LEU A 114 -1.29 -3.87 -11.37
CA LEU A 114 -2.70 -3.67 -10.95
C LEU A 114 -3.68 -3.63 -12.11
#